data_AF-A0A2H6ERR8-F1
#
_entry.id   AF-A0A2H6ERR8-F1
#
_cell.length_a   1.000
_cell.length_b   1.000
_cell.length_c   1.000
_cell.angle_alpha   90.00
_cell.angle_beta   90.00
_cell.angle_gamma   90.00
#
_symmetry.space_group_name_H-M   'P 1'
#
loop_
_entity.id
_entity.type
_entity.pdbx_description
1 polymer ?
#
loop_
_entity_poly.entity_id
_entity_poly.type
_entity_poly.pdbx_seq_one_letter_code
_entity_poly.pdbx_strand_id
1 'polypeptide(L)' 'MKLYKLKQDDIKKVIQNGKQFFLGKKIVYLFSIPKFKYPLKVVTENKEDYLYIITAYPLKRGYK' A
#
# COMPACT_ATOMS: atom_id res chain seq x y z
N MET A 1 7.28 4.70 -9.75
CA MET A 1 5.85 4.95 -9.51
C MET A 1 5.57 6.45 -9.58
N LYS A 2 5.18 6.99 -10.74
CA LYS A 2 4.98 8.45 -10.94
C LYS A 2 3.63 8.96 -10.45
N LEU A 3 2.66 8.07 -10.22
CA LEU A 3 1.32 8.44 -9.75
C LEU A 3 1.34 8.82 -8.27
N TYR A 4 0.53 9.82 -7.89
CA TYR A 4 0.30 10.27 -6.52
C TYR A 4 1.55 10.78 -5.76
N LYS A 5 2.65 11.10 -6.45
CA LYS A 5 3.91 11.57 -5.84
C LYS A 5 4.39 10.64 -4.71
N LEU A 6 4.28 9.33 -4.93
CA LEU A 6 4.72 8.29 -4.01
C LEU A 6 6.23 8.13 -4.07
N LYS A 7 6.88 8.20 -2.90
CA LYS A 7 8.29 7.86 -2.71
C LYS A 7 8.38 6.44 -2.18
N GLN A 8 9.53 5.79 -2.39
CA GLN A 8 9.77 4.43 -1.89
C GLN A 8 9.64 4.36 -0.36
N ASP A 9 10.06 5.41 0.34
CA ASP A 9 9.93 5.49 1.80
C ASP A 9 8.48 5.50 2.29
N ASP A 10 7.55 6.05 1.50
CA ASP A 10 6.13 5.99 1.85
C ASP A 10 5.66 4.53 1.86
N ILE A 11 6.06 3.75 0.85
CA ILE A 11 5.70 2.34 0.74
C ILE A 11 6.33 1.52 1.85
N LYS A 12 7.62 1.75 2.15
CA LYS A 12 8.31 1.11 3.28
C LYS A 12 7.57 1.37 4.59
N LYS A 13 7.16 2.62 4.86
CA LYS A 13 6.36 2.98 6.04
C LYS A 13 5.05 2.19 6.11
N VAL A 14 4.34 2.06 5.00
CA VAL A 14 3.08 1.28 4.96
C VAL A 14 3.31 -0.20 5.22
N ILE A 15 4.34 -0.81 4.64
CA ILE A 15 4.62 -2.23 4.85
C ILE A 15 5.04 -2.50 6.30
N GLN A 16 5.85 -1.61 6.89
CA GLN A 16 6.36 -1.78 8.26
C GLN A 16 5.33 -1.49 9.35
N ASN A 17 4.45 -0.51 9.15
CA ASN A 17 3.55 0.00 10.20
C ASN A 17 2.06 -0.23 9.89
N GLY A 18 1.74 -0.70 8.69
CA GLY A 18 0.38 -0.82 8.21
C GLY A 18 -0.35 -2.03 8.75
N LYS A 19 -1.67 -1.92 8.81
CA LYS A 19 -2.54 -3.08 9.04
C LYS A 19 -2.45 -4.01 7.83
N GLN A 20 -2.11 -5.27 8.09
CA GLN A 20 -1.96 -6.30 7.06
C GLN A 20 -3.24 -7.14 6.97
N PHE A 21 -3.64 -7.49 5.74
CA PHE A 21 -4.71 -8.44 5.45
C PHE A 21 -4.43 -9.24 4.19
N PHE A 22 -4.91 -10.48 4.17
CA PHE A 22 -4.72 -11.39 3.05
C PHE A 22 -5.95 -11.38 2.14
N LEU A 23 -5.71 -11.37 0.82
CA LEU A 23 -6.74 -11.45 -0.22
C LEU A 23 -6.31 -12.49 -1.24
N GLY A 24 -6.62 -13.76 -0.94
CA GLY A 24 -6.07 -14.89 -1.68
C GLY A 24 -4.55 -14.96 -1.54
N LYS A 25 -3.82 -14.99 -2.66
CA LYS A 25 -2.35 -14.98 -2.69
C LYS A 25 -1.73 -13.59 -2.47
N LYS A 26 -2.55 -12.53 -2.40
CA LYS A 26 -2.09 -11.15 -2.26
C LYS A 26 -2.11 -10.73 -0.80
N ILE A 27 -1.15 -9.88 -0.43
CA ILE A 27 -1.08 -9.24 0.88
C ILE A 27 -1.33 -7.76 0.68
N VAL A 28 -2.23 -7.20 1.48
CA VAL A 28 -2.58 -5.79 1.43
C VAL A 28 -2.19 -5.14 2.74
N TYR A 29 -1.56 -3.97 2.63
CA TYR A 29 -1.20 -3.11 3.75
C TYR A 29 -1.97 -1.79 3.66
N LEU A 30 -2.51 -1.34 4.78
CA LEU A 30 -3.15 -0.02 4.91
C LEU A 30 -2.49 0.77 6.03
N PHE A 31 -2.05 1.99 5.70
CA PHE A 31 -1.46 2.90 6.69
C PHE A 31 -1.73 4.36 6.34
N SER A 32 -2.02 5.17 7.34
CA SER A 32 -2.22 6.61 7.16
C SER A 32 -0.87 7.33 7.10
N ILE A 33 -0.61 8.01 5.99
CA ILE A 33 0.57 8.88 5.86
C ILE A 33 0.08 10.34 5.86
N PRO A 34 0.65 11.25 6.66
CA PRO A 34 0.15 12.62 6.82
C PRO A 34 -0.08 13.41 5.53
N LYS A 35 0.69 13.14 4.47
CA LYS A 35 0.54 13.83 3.17
C LYS A 35 -0.67 13.38 2.34
N PHE A 36 -1.38 12.33 2.76
CA PHE A 36 -2.57 11.82 2.08
C PHE A 36 -3.80 11.98 2.96
N LYS A 37 -4.90 12.42 2.37
CA LYS A 37 -6.20 12.57 3.05
C LYS A 37 -6.78 11.24 3.55
N TYR A 38 -6.44 10.14 2.87
CA TYR A 38 -6.92 8.79 3.17
C TYR A 38 -5.73 7.83 3.30
N PRO A 39 -5.91 6.67 3.95
CA PRO A 39 -4.85 5.68 4.09
C PRO A 39 -4.26 5.28 2.75
N LEU A 40 -2.95 5.09 2.72
CA LEU A 40 -2.26 4.51 1.57
C LEU A 40 -2.45 3.00 1.60
N LYS A 41 -2.96 2.46 0.49
CA LYS A 41 -3.07 1.02 0.25
C LYS A 41 -1.90 0.56 -0.58
N VAL A 42 -1.22 -0.49 -0.12
CA VAL A 42 -0.17 -1.19 -0.87
C VAL A 42 -0.61 -2.64 -1.02
N VAL A 43 -0.67 -3.14 -2.25
CA VAL A 43 -0.97 -4.54 -2.56
C VAL A 43 0.30 -5.19 -3.06
N THR A 44 0.61 -6.34 -2.49
CA THR A 44 1.83 -7.08 -2.74
C THR A 44 1.53 -8.56 -2.94
N GLU A 45 2.51 -9.28 -3.46
CA GLU A 45 2.53 -10.73 -3.51
C GLU A 45 3.92 -11.20 -3.06
N ASN A 46 3.97 -12.20 -2.18
CA ASN A 46 5.23 -12.84 -1.81
C ASN A 46 5.71 -13.71 -2.97
N LYS A 47 6.90 -13.42 -3.48
CA LYS A 47 7.72 -14.35 -4.27
C LYS A 47 8.78 -14.94 -3.34
N GLU A 48 9.43 -16.02 -3.76
CA GLU A 48 10.39 -16.77 -2.94
C GLU A 48 11.45 -15.87 -2.29
N ASP A 49 12.01 -14.92 -3.05
CA ASP A 49 13.11 -14.06 -2.58
C ASP A 49 12.76 -12.59 -2.37
N TYR A 50 11.56 -12.16 -2.80
CA TYR A 50 11.19 -10.75 -2.76
C TYR A 50 9.69 -10.51 -2.61
N LEU A 51 9.37 -9.36 -2.03
CA LEU A 51 8.01 -8.85 -1.97
C LEU A 51 7.73 -8.02 -3.23
N TYR A 52 6.89 -8.55 -4.12
CA TYR A 52 6.50 -7.84 -5.33
C TYR A 52 5.37 -6.86 -5.05
N ILE A 53 5.59 -5.56 -5.26
CA ILE A 53 4.55 -4.54 -5.13
C ILE A 53 3.73 -4.47 -6.42
N ILE A 54 2.49 -4.97 -6.37
CA ILE A 54 1.56 -4.96 -7.50
C ILE A 54 1.04 -3.55 -7.74
N THR A 55 0.58 -2.87 -6.67
CA THR A 55 0.06 -1.51 -6.77
C THR A 55 0.15 -0.79 -5.42
N ALA A 56 0.29 0.54 -5.48
CA ALA A 56 0.08 1.39 -4.31
C ALA A 56 -0.66 2.67 -4.69
N TYR A 57 -1.66 3.02 -3.89
CA TYR A 57 -2.48 4.21 -4.12
C TYR A 57 -3.16 4.66 -2.82
N PRO A 58 -3.33 5.98 -2.62
CA PRO A 58 -4.15 6.47 -1.53
C PRO A 58 -5.59 6.05 -1.79
N LEU A 59 -6.28 5.59 -0.75
CA LEU A 59 -7.70 5.33 -0.85
C LEU A 59 -8.46 6.62 -1.20
N LYS A 60 -9.70 6.46 -1.66
CA LYS A 60 -10.60 7.58 -1.94
C LYS A 60 -11.93 7.34 -1.23
N ARG A 61 -12.67 8.42 -0.98
CA ARG A 61 -14.05 8.30 -0.51
C ARG A 61 -14.84 7.51 -1.55
N GLY A 62 -15.50 6.43 -1.11
CA GLY A 62 -16.52 5.79 -1.93
C GLY A 62 -17.72 6.73 -2.07
N TYR A 63 -18.23 6.88 -3.28
CA TYR A 63 -19.57 7.43 -3.48
C TYR A 63 -20.53 6.25 -3.28
N LYS A 64 -21.54 6.43 -2.42
CA LYS A 64 -22.64 5.47 -2.29
C LYS A 64 -23.55 5.59 -3.51
#